data_AF-A0AAU7NQK1-F1
#
_entry.id   AF-A0AAU7NQK1-F1
#
_cell.length_a   1.000
_cell.length_b   1.000
_cell.length_c   1.000
_cell.angle_alpha   90.00
_cell.angle_beta   90.00
_cell.angle_gamma   90.00
#
_symmetry.space_group_name_H-M   'P 1'
#
loop_
_entity.id
_entity.type
_entity.pdbx_description
1 polymer ?
#
loop_
_entity_poly.entity_id
_entity_poly.type
_entity_poly.pdbx_seq_one_letter_code
_entity_poly.pdbx_strand_id
1 'polypeptide(L)'
;MSQLDRFEQLKVEFNLKDSDFYFLDLIPLIDMIWADGINQEGELKILYQFVIEHIAKLDQLYATPVISVADANSFLDRFAHQKPDRRLLGALTTLFLSEDHRHRQTILDYCMDIAAACTTQYPFGMHERVVREEKQLLEKLIRELNIAPERKGPYTE
;
A
#
# COMPACT_ATOMS: atom_id res chain seq x y z
N MET A 1 6.96 22.83 -4.38
CA MET A 1 7.97 21.76 -4.42
C MET A 1 7.30 20.56 -5.05
N SER A 2 7.86 20.01 -6.13
CA SER A 2 7.22 18.89 -6.84
C SER A 2 7.34 17.59 -6.03
N GLN A 3 6.50 16.59 -6.36
CA GLN A 3 6.58 15.25 -5.77
C GLN A 3 7.99 14.66 -5.98
N LEU A 4 8.56 14.85 -7.16
CA LEU A 4 9.91 14.41 -7.49
C LEU A 4 10.96 15.09 -6.61
N ASP A 5 10.89 16.41 -6.42
CA ASP A 5 11.83 17.12 -5.53
C ASP A 5 11.79 16.59 -4.10
N ARG A 6 10.60 16.27 -3.60
CA ARG A 6 10.41 15.71 -2.26
C ARG A 6 10.91 14.28 -2.17
N PHE A 7 10.70 13.47 -3.21
CA PHE A 7 11.26 12.12 -3.28
C PHE A 7 12.78 12.14 -3.31
N GLU A 8 13.39 13.02 -4.11
CA GLU A 8 14.85 13.18 -4.19
C GLU A 8 15.49 13.51 -2.84
N GLN A 9 14.82 14.34 -2.02
CA GLN A 9 15.26 14.60 -0.65
C GLN A 9 15.22 13.34 0.23
N LEU A 10 14.11 12.60 0.19
CA LEU A 10 13.95 11.35 0.96
C LEU A 10 14.94 10.29 0.50
N LYS A 11 15.26 10.26 -0.80
CA LYS A 11 16.22 9.34 -1.40
C LYS A 11 17.60 9.50 -0.79
N VAL A 12 18.08 10.74 -0.66
CA VAL A 12 19.36 11.03 -0.01
C VAL A 12 19.32 10.71 1.48
N GLU A 13 18.23 11.08 2.16
CA GLU A 13 18.13 10.94 3.61
C GLU A 13 18.04 9.46 4.07
N PHE A 14 17.31 8.63 3.32
CA PHE A 14 17.01 7.25 3.69
C PHE A 14 17.65 6.22 2.75
N ASN A 15 18.55 6.66 1.86
CA ASN A 15 19.24 5.82 0.89
C ASN A 15 18.26 4.98 0.03
N LEU A 16 17.23 5.64 -0.52
CA LEU A 16 16.26 5.01 -1.41
C LEU A 16 16.86 4.82 -2.81
N LYS A 17 16.23 3.95 -3.61
CA LYS A 17 16.55 3.77 -5.02
C LYS A 17 15.64 4.63 -5.87
N ASP A 18 16.08 5.00 -7.07
CA ASP A 18 15.23 5.69 -8.06
C ASP A 18 13.98 4.85 -8.39
N SER A 19 14.14 3.52 -8.45
CA SER A 19 13.03 2.60 -8.69
C SER A 19 11.96 2.60 -7.60
N ASP A 20 12.28 3.05 -6.38
CA ASP A 20 11.31 3.13 -5.27
C ASP A 20 10.19 4.14 -5.53
N PHE A 21 10.44 5.14 -6.40
CA PHE A 21 9.43 6.11 -6.80
C PHE A 21 8.23 5.44 -7.47
N TYR A 22 8.47 4.40 -8.26
CA TYR A 22 7.41 3.69 -8.96
C TYR A 22 6.60 2.77 -8.05
N PHE A 23 7.06 2.54 -6.82
CA PHE A 23 6.37 1.71 -5.83
C PHE A 23 5.64 2.55 -4.76
N LEU A 24 5.46 3.86 -4.96
CA LEU A 24 4.72 4.70 -4.01
C LEU A 24 3.27 4.22 -3.78
N ASP A 25 2.64 3.61 -4.79
CA ASP A 25 1.30 3.01 -4.67
C ASP A 25 1.26 1.81 -3.69
N LEU A 26 2.41 1.19 -3.37
CA LEU A 26 2.48 0.08 -2.41
C LEU A 26 2.58 0.57 -0.96
N ILE A 27 2.90 1.84 -0.73
CA ILE A 27 3.16 2.37 0.61
C ILE A 27 1.97 2.18 1.57
N PRO A 28 0.70 2.41 1.17
CA PRO A 28 -0.44 2.12 2.04
C PRO A 28 -0.58 0.64 2.40
N LEU A 29 -0.21 -0.27 1.48
CA LEU A 29 -0.24 -1.71 1.72
C LEU A 29 0.90 -2.09 2.70
N ILE A 30 2.07 -1.49 2.56
CA ILE A 30 3.20 -1.65 3.50
C ILE A 30 2.82 -1.15 4.91
N ASP A 31 2.12 -0.01 5.01
CA ASP A 31 1.64 0.47 6.31
C ASP A 31 0.60 -0.50 6.90
N MET A 32 -0.24 -1.11 6.04
CA MET A 32 -1.25 -2.07 6.46
C MET A 32 -0.67 -3.35 7.05
N ILE A 33 0.25 -4.04 6.35
CA ILE A 33 0.84 -5.30 6.85
C ILE A 33 1.60 -5.09 8.17
N TRP A 34 2.12 -3.90 8.42
CA TRP A 34 2.88 -3.57 9.63
C TRP A 34 2.04 -2.94 10.75
N ALA A 35 0.72 -2.80 10.55
CA ALA A 35 -0.18 -2.07 11.43
C ALA A 35 -0.24 -2.72 12.82
N ASP A 36 -0.36 -4.04 12.89
CA ASP A 36 -0.33 -4.83 14.12
C ASP A 36 1.11 -5.13 14.60
N GLY A 37 2.09 -4.92 13.72
CA GLY A 37 3.52 -5.09 13.97
C GLY A 37 4.08 -6.46 13.57
N ILE A 38 3.26 -7.38 13.04
CA ILE A 38 3.67 -8.72 12.65
C ILE A 38 3.09 -9.06 11.27
N ASN A 39 3.94 -9.16 10.26
CA ASN A 39 3.49 -9.60 8.94
C ASN A 39 3.14 -11.09 8.95
N GLN A 40 1.93 -11.39 8.52
CA GLN A 40 1.40 -12.74 8.36
C GLN A 40 1.55 -13.22 6.92
N GLU A 41 1.65 -14.54 6.72
CA GLU A 41 1.83 -15.13 5.39
C GLU A 41 0.68 -14.77 4.43
N GLY A 42 -0.55 -14.71 4.94
CA GLY A 42 -1.74 -14.32 4.17
C GLY A 42 -1.66 -12.90 3.61
N GLU A 43 -1.21 -11.96 4.44
CA GLU A 43 -1.03 -10.55 4.06
C GLU A 43 0.07 -10.39 3.01
N LEU A 44 1.22 -11.05 3.21
CA LEU A 44 2.34 -11.01 2.27
C LEU A 44 1.95 -11.57 0.91
N LYS A 45 1.14 -12.64 0.87
CA LYS A 45 0.63 -13.21 -0.38
C LYS A 45 -0.21 -12.20 -1.17
N ILE A 46 -1.07 -11.44 -0.49
CA ILE A 46 -1.89 -10.39 -1.12
C ILE A 46 -1.00 -9.24 -1.61
N LEU A 47 -0.01 -8.82 -0.81
CA LEU A 47 0.96 -7.82 -1.23
C LEU A 47 1.73 -8.24 -2.50
N TYR A 48 2.20 -9.48 -2.58
CA TYR A 48 2.90 -9.98 -3.77
C TYR A 48 2.01 -10.02 -5.00
N GLN A 49 0.75 -10.39 -4.85
CA GLN A 49 -0.22 -10.34 -5.93
C GLN A 49 -0.36 -8.90 -6.46
N PHE A 50 -0.50 -7.93 -5.57
CA PHE A 50 -0.56 -6.51 -5.95
C PHE A 50 0.70 -6.06 -6.70
N VAL A 51 1.89 -6.45 -6.22
CA VAL A 51 3.17 -6.08 -6.85
C VAL A 51 3.23 -6.57 -8.30
N ILE A 52 2.82 -7.81 -8.55
CA ILE A 52 2.81 -8.40 -9.90
C ILE A 52 1.86 -7.62 -10.81
N GLU A 53 0.65 -7.32 -10.34
CA GLU A 53 -0.33 -6.54 -11.09
C GLU A 53 0.14 -5.11 -11.36
N HIS A 54 0.82 -4.50 -10.39
CA HIS A 54 1.37 -3.16 -10.50
C HIS A 54 2.50 -3.08 -11.53
N ILE A 55 3.42 -4.05 -11.54
CA ILE A 55 4.46 -4.14 -12.59
C ILE A 55 3.82 -4.27 -13.97
N ALA A 56 2.87 -5.20 -14.13
CA ALA A 56 2.19 -5.40 -15.40
C ALA A 56 1.47 -4.13 -15.90
N LYS A 57 0.90 -3.35 -14.97
CA LYS A 57 0.27 -2.06 -15.28
C LYS A 57 1.29 -1.00 -15.68
N LEU A 58 2.44 -0.92 -15.00
CA LEU A 58 3.51 0.00 -15.39
C LEU A 58 4.06 -0.34 -16.77
N ASP A 59 4.26 -1.63 -17.07
CA ASP A 59 4.68 -2.10 -18.40
C ASP A 59 3.66 -1.79 -19.50
N GLN A 60 2.37 -1.67 -19.18
CA GLN A 60 1.34 -1.23 -20.13
C GLN A 60 1.34 0.29 -20.33
N LEU A 61 1.60 1.06 -19.27
CA LEU A 61 1.60 2.52 -19.31
C LEU A 61 2.84 3.09 -20.02
N TYR A 62 3.97 2.42 -19.87
CA TYR A 62 5.23 2.80 -20.49
C TYR A 62 5.58 1.81 -21.60
N ALA A 63 5.87 2.29 -22.80
CA ALA A 63 6.24 1.44 -23.94
C ALA A 63 7.56 0.65 -23.73
N THR A 64 8.24 0.87 -22.59
CA THR A 64 9.47 0.20 -22.18
C THR A 64 9.39 -0.10 -20.68
N PRO A 65 9.91 -1.25 -20.21
CA PRO A 65 9.93 -1.58 -18.78
C PRO A 65 10.67 -0.52 -17.98
N VAL A 66 9.98 0.10 -17.03
CA VAL A 66 10.54 1.17 -16.18
C VAL A 66 11.08 0.62 -14.87
N ILE A 67 10.59 -0.54 -14.45
CA ILE A 67 11.05 -1.27 -13.27
C ILE A 67 11.27 -2.73 -13.63
N SER A 68 12.27 -3.37 -13.01
CA SER A 68 12.52 -4.79 -13.15
C SER A 68 11.92 -5.61 -12.01
N VAL A 69 11.79 -6.92 -12.20
CA VAL A 69 11.46 -7.86 -11.12
C VAL A 69 12.49 -7.78 -9.97
N ALA A 70 13.76 -7.52 -10.30
CA ALA A 70 14.81 -7.35 -9.29
C ALA A 70 14.60 -6.07 -8.44
N ASP A 71 14.09 -4.99 -9.04
CA ASP A 71 13.71 -3.78 -8.31
C ASP A 71 12.56 -4.06 -7.35
N ALA A 72 11.53 -4.77 -7.80
CA ALA A 72 10.39 -5.14 -6.98
C ALA A 72 10.79 -6.02 -5.79
N ASN A 73 11.61 -7.05 -6.02
CA ASN A 73 12.13 -7.89 -4.95
C ASN A 73 12.97 -7.07 -3.96
N SER A 74 13.84 -6.20 -4.45
CA SER A 74 14.65 -5.34 -3.60
C SER A 74 13.84 -4.30 -2.81
N PHE A 75 12.69 -3.88 -3.32
CA PHE A 75 11.74 -3.05 -2.59
C PHE A 75 11.08 -3.86 -1.48
N LEU A 76 10.51 -5.03 -1.81
CA LEU A 76 9.87 -5.91 -0.84
C LEU A 76 10.81 -6.34 0.29
N ASP A 77 12.08 -6.63 0.00
CA ASP A 77 13.07 -6.95 1.03
C ASP A 77 13.28 -5.84 2.05
N ARG A 78 13.20 -4.57 1.61
CA ARG A 78 13.41 -3.41 2.50
C ARG A 78 12.14 -2.92 3.19
N PHE A 79 10.97 -3.16 2.59
CA PHE A 79 9.72 -2.57 3.06
C PHE A 79 8.72 -3.60 3.60
N ALA A 80 8.70 -4.81 3.04
CA ALA A 80 7.80 -5.89 3.45
C ALA A 80 8.48 -6.91 4.36
N HIS A 81 9.77 -7.21 4.17
CA HIS A 81 10.49 -8.16 5.04
C HIS A 81 11.19 -7.49 6.22
N GLN A 82 11.33 -6.16 6.17
CA GLN A 82 11.94 -5.36 7.22
C GLN A 82 11.02 -4.19 7.50
N LYS A 83 10.66 -3.99 8.77
CA LYS A 83 9.79 -2.87 9.15
C LYS A 83 10.49 -1.55 8.85
N PRO A 84 9.94 -0.69 7.97
CA PRO A 84 10.57 0.58 7.65
C PRO A 84 10.67 1.49 8.87
N ASP A 85 11.62 2.41 8.83
CA ASP A 85 11.65 3.52 9.76
C ASP A 85 10.33 4.30 9.71
N ARG A 86 9.74 4.60 10.88
CA ARG A 86 8.42 5.25 10.95
C ARG A 86 8.41 6.63 10.30
N ARG A 87 9.53 7.37 10.36
CA ARG A 87 9.65 8.69 9.74
C ARG A 87 9.72 8.55 8.22
N LEU A 88 10.44 7.55 7.71
CA LEU A 88 10.43 7.21 6.28
C LEU A 88 9.01 6.87 5.81
N LEU A 89 8.34 5.93 6.49
CA LEU A 89 7.01 5.47 6.09
C LEU A 89 5.97 6.60 6.10
N GLY A 90 5.99 7.45 7.12
CA GLY A 90 5.13 8.63 7.19
C GLY A 90 5.42 9.66 6.09
N ALA A 91 6.70 9.85 5.74
CA ALA A 91 7.09 10.76 4.67
C ALA A 91 6.64 10.25 3.29
N LEU A 92 6.82 8.96 3.00
CA LEU A 92 6.37 8.32 1.76
C LEU A 92 4.85 8.29 1.66
N THR A 93 4.14 8.06 2.78
CA THR A 93 2.67 8.13 2.83
C THR A 93 2.19 9.54 2.48
N THR A 94 2.83 10.58 3.04
CA THR A 94 2.48 11.96 2.70
C THR A 94 2.75 12.26 1.23
N LEU A 95 3.80 11.68 0.66
CA LEU A 95 4.16 11.84 -0.74
C LEU A 95 3.13 11.17 -1.67
N PHE A 96 2.67 9.97 -1.32
CA PHE A 96 1.57 9.28 -1.98
C PHE A 96 0.27 10.11 -1.91
N LEU A 97 -0.12 10.59 -0.73
CA LEU A 97 -1.36 11.36 -0.59
C LEU A 97 -1.37 12.69 -1.34
N SER A 98 -0.20 13.25 -1.66
CA SER A 98 -0.09 14.55 -2.34
C SER A 98 -0.47 14.53 -3.83
N GLU A 99 -0.59 13.37 -4.46
CA GLU A 99 -0.94 13.22 -5.88
C GLU A 99 -2.34 12.65 -6.11
N ASP A 100 -2.93 12.98 -7.25
CA ASP A 100 -4.22 12.40 -7.68
C ASP A 100 -4.02 10.99 -8.24
N HIS A 101 -3.91 10.02 -7.35
CA HIS A 101 -3.82 8.62 -7.73
C HIS A 101 -5.17 8.13 -8.29
N ARG A 102 -5.24 7.93 -9.61
CA ARG A 102 -6.43 7.40 -10.31
C ARG A 102 -6.90 6.00 -9.84
N HIS A 103 -6.14 5.36 -8.95
CA HIS A 103 -6.36 4.00 -8.48
C HIS A 103 -6.47 3.89 -6.95
N ARG A 104 -6.78 5.00 -6.26
CA ARG A 104 -6.98 5.02 -4.79
C ARG A 104 -7.98 3.97 -4.31
N GLN A 105 -9.05 3.74 -5.07
CA GLN A 105 -10.03 2.69 -4.75
C GLN A 105 -9.40 1.30 -4.76
N THR A 106 -8.69 0.94 -5.83
CA THR A 106 -7.99 -0.36 -5.92
C THR A 106 -6.98 -0.52 -4.79
N ILE A 107 -6.20 0.51 -4.47
CA ILE A 107 -5.25 0.48 -3.35
C ILE A 107 -5.98 0.23 -2.03
N LEU A 108 -7.10 0.92 -1.81
CA LEU A 108 -7.91 0.73 -0.61
C LEU A 108 -8.52 -0.68 -0.54
N ASP A 109 -9.01 -1.22 -1.65
CA ASP A 109 -9.57 -2.59 -1.70
C ASP A 109 -8.51 -3.61 -1.28
N TYR A 110 -7.28 -3.48 -1.81
CA TYR A 110 -6.16 -4.32 -1.39
C TYR A 110 -5.78 -4.14 0.09
N CYS A 111 -5.81 -2.92 0.62
CA CYS A 111 -5.63 -2.69 2.04
C CYS A 111 -6.72 -3.39 2.89
N MET A 112 -7.97 -3.43 2.42
CA MET A 112 -9.04 -4.16 3.11
C MET A 112 -8.84 -5.68 3.03
N ASP A 113 -8.40 -6.20 1.88
CA ASP A 113 -8.13 -7.63 1.71
C ASP A 113 -6.96 -8.09 2.58
N ILE A 114 -5.88 -7.29 2.68
CA ILE A 114 -4.78 -7.52 3.61
C ILE A 114 -5.31 -7.61 5.03
N ALA A 115 -6.01 -6.57 5.49
CA ALA A 115 -6.55 -6.50 6.84
C ALA A 115 -7.51 -7.67 7.16
N ALA A 116 -8.27 -8.15 6.17
CA ALA A 116 -9.15 -9.30 6.32
C ALA A 116 -8.40 -10.65 6.37
N ALA A 117 -7.16 -10.71 5.87
CA ALA A 117 -6.32 -11.90 5.86
C ALA A 117 -5.54 -12.11 7.18
N CYS A 118 -5.57 -11.14 8.10
CA CYS A 118 -4.83 -11.12 9.37
C CYS A 118 -5.30 -12.12 10.43
N THR A 119 -6.11 -13.11 10.05
CA THR A 119 -6.69 -14.07 10.97
C THR A 119 -5.81 -15.30 11.12
N THR A 120 -5.20 -15.47 12.29
CA THR A 120 -4.33 -16.61 12.60
C THR A 120 -5.07 -17.82 13.19
N GLN A 121 -6.29 -17.68 13.73
CA GLN A 121 -7.02 -18.81 14.33
C GLN A 121 -8.54 -18.73 14.13
N TYR A 122 -9.09 -19.76 13.48
CA TYR A 122 -10.52 -20.04 13.41
C TYR A 122 -10.96 -20.84 14.64
N PRO A 123 -12.18 -20.64 15.19
CA PRO A 123 -13.19 -19.65 14.78
C PRO A 123 -12.95 -18.26 15.37
N PHE A 124 -13.29 -17.23 14.60
CA PHE A 124 -13.24 -15.82 15.00
C PHE A 124 -14.65 -15.23 15.02
N GLY A 125 -14.89 -14.30 15.95
CA GLY A 125 -16.12 -13.51 16.00
C GLY A 125 -16.29 -12.62 14.76
N MET A 126 -17.52 -12.18 14.52
CA MET A 126 -17.87 -11.35 13.35
C MET A 126 -17.05 -10.05 13.23
N HIS A 127 -16.53 -9.53 14.35
CA HIS A 127 -15.75 -8.28 14.40
C HIS A 127 -14.25 -8.49 14.64
N GLU A 128 -13.78 -9.72 14.73
CA GLU A 128 -12.42 -10.08 15.14
C GLU A 128 -11.50 -10.40 13.94
N ARG A 129 -12.03 -10.32 12.71
CA ARG A 129 -11.27 -10.59 11.48
C ARG A 129 -10.23 -9.53 11.15
N VAL A 130 -10.50 -8.30 11.56
CA VAL A 130 -9.65 -7.14 11.36
C VAL A 130 -9.33 -6.60 12.75
N VAL A 131 -8.05 -6.45 13.09
CA VAL A 131 -7.65 -5.98 14.41
C VAL A 131 -7.89 -4.47 14.55
N ARG A 132 -7.75 -3.95 15.77
CA ARG A 132 -8.07 -2.55 16.06
C ARG A 132 -7.16 -1.59 15.30
N GLU A 133 -5.88 -1.93 15.22
CA GLU A 133 -4.82 -1.15 14.59
C GLU A 133 -5.08 -0.98 13.09
N GLU A 134 -5.42 -2.07 12.40
CA GLU A 134 -5.82 -2.07 10.99
C GLU A 134 -7.09 -1.26 10.74
N LYS A 135 -8.12 -1.39 11.61
CA LYS A 135 -9.35 -0.56 11.50
C LYS A 135 -9.02 0.92 11.57
N GLN A 136 -8.17 1.32 12.52
CA GLN A 136 -7.76 2.70 12.67
C GLN A 136 -6.99 3.21 11.45
N LEU A 137 -6.13 2.37 10.87
CA LEU A 137 -5.40 2.72 9.65
C LEU A 137 -6.33 2.81 8.43
N LEU A 138 -7.26 1.86 8.25
CA LEU A 138 -8.27 1.91 7.18
C LEU A 138 -9.12 3.17 7.27
N GLU A 139 -9.63 3.51 8.45
CA GLU A 139 -10.40 4.74 8.66
C GLU A 139 -9.58 5.99 8.31
N LYS A 140 -8.29 6.01 8.65
CA LYS A 140 -7.38 7.09 8.29
C LYS A 140 -7.20 7.17 6.77
N LEU A 141 -6.90 6.05 6.11
CA LEU A 141 -6.72 5.99 4.66
C LEU A 141 -7.98 6.42 3.90
N ILE A 142 -9.17 5.98 4.32
CA ILE A 142 -10.45 6.39 3.70
C ILE A 142 -10.62 7.91 3.75
N ARG A 143 -10.34 8.53 4.91
CA ARG A 143 -10.41 9.99 5.07
C ARG A 143 -9.40 10.71 4.18
N GLU A 144 -8.15 10.24 4.16
CA GLU A 144 -7.04 10.89 3.45
C GLU A 144 -7.12 10.70 1.93
N LEU A 145 -7.63 9.56 1.46
CA LEU A 145 -7.81 9.29 0.03
C LEU A 145 -9.04 9.99 -0.56
N ASN A 146 -9.90 10.59 0.28
CA ASN A 146 -11.14 11.26 -0.10
C ASN A 146 -12.02 10.40 -1.02
N ILE A 147 -12.06 9.10 -0.75
CA ILE A 147 -12.89 8.16 -1.50
C ILE A 147 -14.34 8.41 -1.08
N ALA A 148 -15.14 8.94 -2.00
CA ALA A 148 -16.57 9.08 -1.77
C ALA A 148 -17.17 7.67 -1.60
N PRO A 149 -18.04 7.43 -0.61
CA PRO A 149 -18.75 6.17 -0.53
C PRO A 149 -19.50 5.95 -1.84
N GLU A 150 -19.36 4.78 -2.45
CA GLU A 150 -20.14 4.42 -3.63
C GLU A 150 -21.61 4.71 -3.33
N ARG A 151 -22.21 5.61 -4.12
CA ARG A 151 -23.67 5.74 -4.14
C ARG A 151 -24.20 4.45 -4.76
N LYS A 152 -24.50 3.45 -3.93
CA LYS A 152 -25.45 2.42 -4.32
C LYS A 152 -26.73 3.17 -4.68
N GLY A 153 -27.07 3.17 -5.97
CA GLY A 153 -28.36 3.66 -6.43
C GLY A 153 -29.47 3.00 -5.61
N PRO A 154 -30.61 3.68 -5.40
CA PRO A 154 -31.69 3.12 -4.60
C PRO A 154 -32.05 1.77 -5.20
N TYR A 155 -32.08 0.75 -4.34
CA TYR A 155 -32.58 -0.58 -4.62
C TYR A 155 -33.76 -0.51 -5.58
N THR A 156 -33.60 -1.05 -6.79
CA THR A 156 -34.76 -1.44 -7.60
C THR A 156 -35.21 -2.79 -7.06
N GLU A 157 -36.35 -2.76 -6.36
CA GLU A 157 -37.16 -3.92 -5.95
C GLU A 157 -37.49 -4.84 -7.14
#